data_AF-A0A9P5L2T9-F1
#
_entry.id   AF-A0A9P5L2T9-F1
#
_cell.length_a   1.000
_cell.length_b   1.000
_cell.length_c   1.000
_cell.angle_alpha   90.00
_cell.angle_beta   90.00
_cell.angle_gamma   90.00
#
_symmetry.space_group_name_H-M   'P 1'
#
loop_
_entity.id
_entity.type
_entity.pdbx_description
1 polymer ?
#
loop_
_entity_poly.entity_id
_entity_poly.type
_entity_poly.pdbx_seq_one_letter_code
_entity_poly.pdbx_strand_id
1 'polypeptide(L)'
;MSSSSPPPTPPAEVPKTISDGRFKPSVFACEWNEAYRPGGFHPIEFGSTLAGGKYRVIRKLGNGSYSTVWLGVSDRLTTSSGVSVPKYVTLEVMTAKQSLSSASAELRVASALSTQDENVPPATHIFLPIDHFDEGGPNDLGAAFFRDEPPAKIGTPFALRAPELILNQKVDEKIDIWSFGCLVYELITNTQLFPACGEGQEMKEVDDHLLALNDILGDLPSSIMALWPRSGSWFGPDRERLNPRADLPTDNDRFNPKLFINVSLETVFGQNKPHDIDDAESAVIVALIRRTLNYDPWLRPTAEELLEEPWFHTE
;
A
#
# COMPACT_ATOMS: atom_id res chain seq x y z
N MET A 1 -9.73 -36.44 31.91
CA MET A 1 -9.07 -35.47 31.02
C MET A 1 -9.98 -34.27 30.93
N SER A 2 -9.52 -33.10 31.37
CA SER A 2 -10.30 -31.87 31.44
C SER A 2 -10.70 -31.42 30.04
N SER A 3 -11.98 -31.55 29.70
CA SER A 3 -12.61 -30.90 28.55
C SER A 3 -12.64 -29.41 28.83
N SER A 4 -11.59 -28.69 28.45
CA SER A 4 -11.66 -27.23 28.38
C SER A 4 -12.53 -26.88 27.16
N SER A 5 -13.68 -26.25 27.40
CA SER A 5 -14.45 -25.60 26.34
C SER A 5 -13.52 -24.69 25.52
N PRO A 6 -13.66 -24.64 24.19
CA PRO A 6 -12.86 -23.73 23.38
C PRO A 6 -13.02 -22.30 23.91
N PRO A 7 -11.96 -21.48 23.82
CA PRO A 7 -12.04 -20.09 24.26
C PRO A 7 -13.18 -19.37 23.52
N PRO A 8 -13.88 -18.45 24.18
CA PRO A 8 -15.01 -17.74 23.59
C PRO A 8 -14.57 -16.98 22.33
N THR A 9 -15.43 -16.97 21.31
CA THR A 9 -15.22 -16.19 20.09
C THR A 9 -15.04 -14.72 20.45
N PRO A 10 -14.01 -14.04 19.93
CA PRO A 10 -13.77 -12.64 20.22
C PRO A 10 -14.84 -11.73 19.58
N PRO A 11 -15.03 -10.50 20.10
CA PRO A 11 -15.89 -9.51 19.46
C PRO A 11 -15.46 -9.20 18.02
N ALA A 12 -16.44 -8.93 17.15
CA ALA A 12 -16.19 -8.48 15.78
C ALA A 12 -15.54 -7.08 15.74
N GLU A 13 -15.85 -6.21 16.70
CA GLU A 13 -15.33 -4.84 16.77
C GLU A 13 -13.86 -4.78 17.22
N VAL A 14 -13.05 -4.02 16.48
CA VAL A 14 -11.64 -3.77 16.78
C VAL A 14 -11.49 -3.02 18.12
N PRO A 15 -10.53 -3.40 18.99
CA PRO A 15 -10.24 -2.67 20.22
C PRO A 15 -9.92 -1.21 19.93
N LYS A 16 -10.50 -0.29 20.71
CA LYS A 16 -10.29 1.16 20.53
C LYS A 16 -8.91 1.60 21.02
N THR A 17 -8.36 0.90 22.00
CA THR A 17 -7.02 1.16 22.53
C THR A 17 -6.21 -0.13 22.63
N ILE A 18 -4.89 0.00 22.70
CA ILE A 18 -3.98 -1.14 22.89
C ILE A 18 -4.27 -1.89 24.19
N SER A 19 -4.66 -1.18 25.26
CA SER A 19 -5.02 -1.77 26.55
C SER A 19 -6.31 -2.60 26.52
N ASP A 20 -7.19 -2.33 25.55
CA ASP A 20 -8.43 -3.10 25.35
C ASP A 20 -8.19 -4.39 24.54
N GLY A 21 -6.97 -4.60 24.05
CA GLY A 21 -6.57 -5.80 23.30
C GLY A 21 -6.44 -7.04 24.19
N ARG A 22 -6.80 -8.19 23.63
CA ARG A 22 -6.54 -9.55 24.15
C ARG A 22 -5.06 -9.90 24.12
N PHE A 23 -4.33 -9.40 23.12
CA PHE A 23 -2.91 -9.68 22.91
C PHE A 23 -2.05 -8.45 23.16
N LYS A 24 -0.87 -8.67 23.75
CA LYS A 24 0.16 -7.64 23.78
C LYS A 24 0.64 -7.37 22.35
N PRO A 25 0.86 -6.11 21.95
CA PRO A 25 1.43 -5.80 20.65
C PRO A 25 2.75 -6.53 20.44
N SER A 26 2.89 -7.16 19.28
CA SER A 26 4.19 -7.70 18.85
C SER A 26 5.11 -6.54 18.51
N VAL A 27 6.38 -6.66 18.88
CA VAL A 27 7.45 -5.74 18.45
C VAL A 27 8.06 -6.17 17.11
N PHE A 28 7.69 -7.36 16.62
CA PHE A 28 8.12 -7.88 15.33
C PHE A 28 7.13 -7.46 14.23
N ALA A 29 7.62 -7.30 13.01
CA ALA A 29 6.81 -7.06 11.81
C ALA A 29 6.02 -8.33 11.44
N CYS A 30 4.96 -8.61 12.19
CA CYS A 30 3.98 -9.65 11.92
C CYS A 30 2.58 -9.04 11.96
N GLU A 31 1.59 -9.75 11.41
CA GLU A 31 0.21 -9.35 11.50
C GLU A 31 -0.24 -9.12 12.95
N TRP A 32 -1.22 -8.25 13.11
CA TRP A 32 -1.79 -7.98 14.41
C TRP A 32 -2.67 -9.15 14.86
N ASN A 33 -2.28 -9.85 15.93
CA ASN A 33 -3.02 -11.01 16.47
C ASN A 33 -4.50 -10.70 16.77
N GLU A 34 -4.81 -9.45 17.09
CA GLU A 34 -6.18 -9.01 17.27
C GLU A 34 -7.03 -9.17 16.02
N ALA A 35 -6.47 -9.12 14.82
CA ALA A 35 -7.21 -9.24 13.57
C ALA A 35 -7.77 -10.65 13.31
N TYR A 36 -7.39 -11.67 14.09
CA TYR A 36 -8.06 -12.97 14.11
C TYR A 36 -9.35 -12.88 14.94
N ARG A 37 -10.43 -12.52 14.26
CA ARG A 37 -11.78 -12.28 14.81
C ARG A 37 -12.83 -12.46 13.71
N PRO A 38 -14.12 -12.55 14.05
CA PRO A 38 -15.19 -12.51 13.06
C PRO A 38 -15.06 -11.31 12.09
N GLY A 39 -15.07 -11.58 10.78
CA GLY A 39 -14.81 -10.59 9.72
C GLY A 39 -13.33 -10.33 9.38
N GLY A 40 -12.39 -10.83 10.19
CA GLY A 40 -10.95 -10.63 10.06
C GLY A 40 -10.21 -11.82 9.41
N PHE A 41 -8.95 -12.03 9.77
CA PHE A 41 -8.09 -13.06 9.16
C PHE A 41 -8.62 -14.47 9.43
N HIS A 42 -8.55 -15.35 8.44
CA HIS A 42 -8.86 -16.77 8.62
C HIS A 42 -7.72 -17.48 9.39
N PRO A 43 -8.00 -18.22 10.47
CA PRO A 43 -6.98 -18.97 11.18
C PRO A 43 -6.58 -20.22 10.37
N ILE A 44 -5.30 -20.34 10.03
CA ILE A 44 -4.77 -21.47 9.25
C ILE A 44 -3.79 -22.27 10.11
N GLU A 45 -3.99 -23.58 10.15
CA GLU A 45 -3.10 -24.51 10.84
C GLU A 45 -2.03 -25.05 9.88
N PHE A 46 -0.78 -25.18 10.34
CA PHE A 46 0.29 -25.78 9.55
C PHE A 46 -0.03 -27.24 9.20
N GLY A 47 0.18 -27.63 7.94
CA GLY A 47 -0.12 -28.97 7.47
C GLY A 47 -1.60 -29.23 7.14
N SER A 48 -2.50 -28.29 7.47
CA SER A 48 -3.90 -28.35 7.04
C SER A 48 -4.00 -28.28 5.51
N THR A 49 -5.18 -28.61 4.99
CA THR A 49 -5.45 -28.56 3.55
C THR A 49 -6.63 -27.65 3.25
N LEU A 50 -6.52 -26.90 2.17
CA LEU A 50 -7.53 -25.98 1.66
C LEU A 50 -8.09 -26.47 0.31
N ALA A 51 -9.20 -25.87 -0.13
CA ALA A 51 -9.87 -26.12 -1.41
C ALA A 51 -10.20 -27.61 -1.63
N GLY A 52 -10.87 -28.23 -0.65
CA GLY A 52 -11.23 -29.65 -0.72
C GLY A 52 -10.02 -30.59 -0.81
N GLY A 53 -8.91 -30.21 -0.17
CA GLY A 53 -7.68 -31.01 -0.13
C GLY A 53 -6.72 -30.77 -1.30
N LYS A 54 -6.97 -29.76 -2.15
CA LYS A 54 -6.12 -29.47 -3.32
C LYS A 54 -4.77 -28.86 -2.93
N TYR A 55 -4.74 -28.06 -1.88
CA TYR A 55 -3.55 -27.35 -1.43
C TYR A 55 -3.23 -27.71 0.01
N ARG A 56 -2.02 -28.20 0.27
CA ARG A 56 -1.53 -28.44 1.64
C ARG A 56 -0.66 -27.28 2.08
N VAL A 57 -0.98 -26.69 3.23
CA VAL A 57 -0.25 -25.54 3.80
C VAL A 57 1.08 -26.00 4.38
N ILE A 58 2.16 -25.31 4.03
CA ILE A 58 3.51 -25.59 4.51
C ILE A 58 3.93 -24.57 5.56
N ARG A 59 3.96 -23.29 5.19
CA ARG A 59 4.47 -22.20 6.03
C ARG A 59 3.79 -20.88 5.69
N LYS A 60 3.80 -19.94 6.62
CA LYS A 60 3.39 -18.56 6.37
C LYS A 60 4.54 -17.79 5.70
N LEU A 61 4.21 -16.99 4.70
CA LEU A 61 5.15 -16.13 3.98
C LEU A 61 5.03 -14.66 4.42
N GLY A 62 3.83 -14.23 4.81
CA GLY A 62 3.60 -12.87 5.29
C GLY A 62 2.13 -12.54 5.45
N ASN A 63 1.83 -11.26 5.49
CA ASN A 63 0.47 -10.72 5.52
C ASN A 63 0.40 -9.38 4.81
N GLY A 64 -0.71 -9.12 4.15
CA GLY A 64 -1.09 -7.78 3.69
C GLY A 64 -2.01 -7.12 4.72
N SER A 65 -2.54 -5.96 4.33
CA SER A 65 -3.56 -5.24 5.12
C SER A 65 -4.88 -6.03 5.25
N TYR A 66 -5.19 -6.85 4.25
CA TYR A 66 -6.48 -7.56 4.15
C TYR A 66 -6.35 -9.06 3.88
N SER A 67 -5.14 -9.59 3.90
CA SER A 67 -4.86 -10.99 3.57
C SER A 67 -3.70 -11.54 4.40
N THR A 68 -3.64 -12.87 4.47
CA THR A 68 -2.43 -13.58 4.90
C THR A 68 -1.90 -14.41 3.75
N VAL A 69 -0.58 -14.49 3.62
CA VAL A 69 0.09 -15.12 2.48
C VAL A 69 0.84 -16.36 2.97
N TRP A 70 0.62 -17.49 2.31
CA TRP A 70 1.12 -18.80 2.73
C TRP A 70 1.77 -19.55 1.58
N LEU A 71 2.80 -20.32 1.89
CA LEU A 71 3.37 -21.32 1.00
C LEU A 71 2.53 -22.59 1.11
N GLY A 72 1.99 -23.02 -0.02
CA GLY A 72 1.32 -24.31 -0.17
C GLY A 72 2.03 -25.22 -1.16
N VAL A 73 1.62 -26.48 -1.19
CA VAL A 73 1.95 -27.43 -2.25
C VAL A 73 0.70 -28.12 -2.75
N SER A 74 0.60 -28.29 -4.06
CA SER A 74 -0.42 -29.10 -4.70
C SER A 74 0.21 -30.22 -5.49
N ASP A 75 -0.17 -31.44 -5.15
CA ASP A 75 0.18 -32.64 -5.91
C ASP A 75 -0.81 -32.90 -7.06
N ARG A 76 -1.83 -32.03 -7.21
CA ARG A 76 -2.94 -32.16 -8.17
C ARG A 76 -2.83 -31.21 -9.37
N LEU A 77 -1.76 -30.41 -9.45
CA LEU A 77 -1.53 -29.53 -10.60
C LEU A 77 -0.72 -30.27 -11.67
N THR A 78 -1.39 -30.72 -12.73
CA THR A 78 -0.73 -31.39 -13.86
C THR A 78 0.10 -30.40 -14.69
N THR A 79 1.23 -30.85 -15.21
CA THR A 79 1.94 -30.15 -16.29
C THR A 79 1.24 -30.41 -17.63
N SER A 80 1.58 -29.64 -18.66
CA SER A 80 1.13 -29.89 -20.05
C SER A 80 1.48 -31.30 -20.56
N SER A 81 2.43 -31.98 -19.91
CA SER A 81 2.82 -33.38 -20.17
C SER A 81 2.02 -34.44 -19.40
N GLY A 82 1.02 -34.06 -18.62
CA GLY A 82 0.14 -35.00 -17.90
C GLY A 82 0.76 -35.67 -16.67
N VAL A 83 1.96 -35.27 -16.26
CA VAL A 83 2.64 -35.80 -15.07
C VAL A 83 2.26 -34.95 -13.85
N SER A 84 1.78 -35.60 -12.79
CA SER A 84 1.51 -34.95 -11.51
C SER A 84 2.80 -34.83 -10.72
N VAL A 85 3.41 -33.64 -10.76
CA VAL A 85 4.54 -33.29 -9.90
C VAL A 85 4.07 -32.31 -8.82
N PRO A 86 4.59 -32.39 -7.58
CA PRO A 86 4.27 -31.41 -6.55
C PRO A 86 4.64 -30.00 -7.03
N LYS A 87 3.66 -29.10 -7.10
CA LYS A 87 3.90 -27.69 -7.42
C LYS A 87 3.72 -26.85 -6.17
N TYR A 88 4.75 -26.08 -5.85
CA TYR A 88 4.68 -25.06 -4.82
C TYR A 88 3.86 -23.87 -5.33
N VAL A 89 3.01 -23.34 -4.47
CA VAL A 89 2.13 -22.22 -4.78
C VAL A 89 2.12 -21.23 -3.63
N THR A 90 1.88 -19.97 -3.94
CA THR A 90 1.54 -18.94 -2.96
C THR A 90 0.03 -18.90 -2.82
N LEU A 91 -0.46 -19.02 -1.59
CA LEU A 91 -1.87 -18.96 -1.23
C LEU A 91 -2.11 -17.64 -0.52
N GLU A 92 -2.85 -16.74 -1.17
CA GLU A 92 -3.33 -15.52 -0.55
C GLU A 92 -4.74 -15.77 0.00
N VAL A 93 -4.89 -15.62 1.32
CA VAL A 93 -6.14 -15.88 2.03
C VAL A 93 -6.66 -14.56 2.57
N MET A 94 -7.73 -14.08 1.95
CA MET A 94 -8.40 -12.83 2.29
C MET A 94 -9.04 -12.92 3.68
N THR A 95 -9.15 -11.75 4.31
CA THR A 95 -10.02 -11.54 5.47
C THR A 95 -11.46 -11.82 5.12
N ALA A 96 -12.23 -12.35 6.08
CA ALA A 96 -13.59 -12.80 5.83
C ALA A 96 -14.50 -11.68 5.30
N LYS A 97 -14.36 -10.44 5.81
CA LYS A 97 -15.15 -9.31 5.31
C LYS A 97 -14.88 -8.99 3.83
N GLN A 98 -13.68 -9.28 3.34
CA GLN A 98 -13.25 -9.00 1.97
C GLN A 98 -13.54 -10.16 1.01
N SER A 99 -13.71 -11.39 1.52
CA SER A 99 -14.05 -12.58 0.72
C SER A 99 -15.55 -12.67 0.38
N LEU A 100 -16.42 -11.91 1.05
CA LEU A 100 -17.88 -12.01 0.91
C LEU A 100 -18.44 -11.54 -0.44
N SER A 101 -17.66 -10.84 -1.26
CA SER A 101 -18.02 -10.64 -2.66
C SER A 101 -17.41 -11.77 -3.47
N SER A 102 -18.25 -12.63 -4.07
CA SER A 102 -17.85 -13.69 -5.03
C SER A 102 -17.11 -13.17 -6.28
N ALA A 103 -16.88 -11.86 -6.34
CA ALA A 103 -16.00 -11.17 -7.26
C ALA A 103 -15.28 -10.06 -6.47
N SER A 104 -14.31 -10.45 -5.63
CA SER A 104 -13.43 -9.48 -4.95
C SER A 104 -12.88 -8.50 -5.98
N ALA A 105 -12.65 -7.25 -5.58
CA ALA A 105 -12.12 -6.23 -6.49
C ALA A 105 -10.86 -6.74 -7.22
N GLU A 106 -10.03 -7.51 -6.51
CA GLU A 106 -8.85 -8.19 -7.02
C GLU A 106 -9.16 -9.25 -8.08
N LEU A 107 -10.14 -10.14 -7.87
CA LEU A 107 -10.57 -11.12 -8.88
C LEU A 107 -11.20 -10.44 -10.10
N ARG A 108 -11.91 -9.33 -9.91
CA ARG A 108 -12.49 -8.54 -11.02
C ARG A 108 -11.41 -7.86 -11.85
N VAL A 109 -10.40 -7.28 -11.20
CA VAL A 109 -9.23 -6.70 -11.86
C VAL A 109 -8.44 -7.79 -12.59
N ALA A 110 -8.15 -8.91 -11.94
CA ALA A 110 -7.48 -10.04 -12.55
C ALA A 110 -8.23 -10.59 -13.78
N SER A 111 -9.56 -10.73 -13.68
CA SER A 111 -10.40 -11.14 -14.80
C SER A 111 -10.34 -10.11 -15.94
N ALA A 112 -10.46 -8.81 -15.66
CA ALA A 112 -10.39 -7.76 -16.68
C ALA A 112 -9.02 -7.70 -17.37
N LEU A 113 -7.95 -7.93 -16.63
CA LEU A 113 -6.58 -8.00 -17.16
C LEU A 113 -6.35 -9.28 -17.97
N SER A 114 -6.97 -10.40 -17.59
CA SER A 114 -6.90 -11.66 -18.35
C SER A 114 -7.65 -11.63 -19.68
N THR A 115 -8.59 -10.69 -19.85
CA THR A 115 -9.40 -10.52 -21.07
C THR A 115 -8.82 -9.52 -22.07
N GLN A 116 -7.62 -8.98 -21.82
CA GLN A 116 -6.95 -8.06 -22.74
C GLN A 116 -6.57 -8.76 -24.06
N ASP A 117 -6.62 -7.97 -25.14
CA ASP A 117 -6.49 -8.35 -26.56
C ASP A 117 -5.23 -9.20 -26.85
N GLU A 118 -5.35 -10.22 -27.70
CA GLU A 118 -4.23 -11.08 -28.14
C GLU A 118 -3.08 -10.29 -28.80
N ASN A 119 -3.34 -9.05 -29.21
CA ASN A 119 -2.36 -8.15 -29.84
C ASN A 119 -1.59 -7.25 -28.86
N VAL A 120 -1.97 -7.19 -27.58
CA VAL A 120 -1.16 -6.55 -26.54
C VAL A 120 -0.28 -7.64 -25.94
N PRO A 121 1.06 -7.48 -25.88
CA PRO A 121 1.90 -8.44 -25.18
C PRO A 121 1.28 -8.70 -23.81
N PRO A 122 1.02 -9.97 -23.42
CA PRO A 122 0.44 -10.25 -22.12
C PRO A 122 1.27 -9.50 -21.09
N ALA A 123 0.63 -8.86 -20.11
CA ALA A 123 1.34 -8.11 -19.08
C ALA A 123 2.28 -9.09 -18.34
N THR A 124 3.48 -9.28 -18.88
CA THR A 124 4.45 -10.33 -18.49
C THR A 124 4.98 -10.10 -17.08
N HIS A 125 4.67 -8.95 -16.51
CA HIS A 125 5.06 -8.49 -15.19
C HIS A 125 3.91 -8.47 -14.18
N ILE A 126 2.68 -8.84 -14.58
CA ILE A 126 1.52 -8.92 -13.67
C ILE A 126 1.26 -10.38 -13.30
N PHE A 127 1.43 -10.72 -12.03
CA PHE A 127 1.10 -12.04 -11.51
C PHE A 127 -0.41 -12.17 -11.32
N LEU A 128 -1.07 -12.88 -12.23
CA LEU A 128 -2.48 -13.22 -12.09
C LEU A 128 -2.66 -14.50 -11.25
N PRO A 129 -3.72 -14.60 -10.44
CA PRO A 129 -4.02 -15.81 -9.67
C PRO A 129 -4.26 -16.99 -10.62
N ILE A 130 -3.60 -18.11 -10.34
CA ILE A 130 -3.72 -19.36 -11.11
C ILE A 130 -5.02 -20.11 -10.83
N ASP A 131 -5.68 -19.80 -9.70
CA ASP A 131 -6.93 -20.40 -9.23
C ASP A 131 -7.55 -19.54 -8.12
N HIS A 132 -8.84 -19.71 -7.84
CA HIS A 132 -9.52 -19.13 -6.68
C HIS A 132 -10.55 -20.10 -6.11
N PHE A 133 -10.78 -20.03 -4.80
CA PHE A 133 -11.73 -20.89 -4.10
C PHE A 133 -12.23 -20.21 -2.83
N ASP A 134 -13.43 -20.59 -2.41
CA ASP A 134 -13.99 -20.19 -1.11
C ASP A 134 -13.70 -21.28 -0.07
N GLU A 135 -13.27 -20.86 1.12
CA GLU A 135 -13.03 -21.74 2.25
C GLU A 135 -13.90 -21.29 3.43
N GLY A 136 -14.76 -22.18 3.93
CA GLY A 136 -15.60 -21.89 5.09
C GLY A 136 -14.73 -21.77 6.35
N GLY A 137 -14.95 -20.73 7.14
CA GLY A 137 -14.13 -20.47 8.34
C GLY A 137 -14.90 -19.94 9.53
N PRO A 138 -14.32 -20.02 10.74
CA PRO A 138 -14.98 -19.56 11.98
C PRO A 138 -15.16 -18.03 12.04
N ASN A 139 -14.49 -17.30 11.15
CA ASN A 139 -14.57 -15.85 11.04
C ASN A 139 -15.51 -15.38 9.91
N ASP A 140 -16.18 -16.31 9.23
CA ASP A 140 -17.22 -16.00 8.25
C ASP A 140 -18.42 -15.39 8.97
N LEU A 141 -18.75 -14.14 8.63
CA LEU A 141 -19.85 -13.41 9.23
C LEU A 141 -20.94 -13.17 8.18
N GLY A 142 -22.14 -13.63 8.49
CA GLY A 142 -23.39 -13.23 7.82
C GLY A 142 -23.78 -11.77 8.08
N ALA A 143 -22.90 -10.82 7.74
CA ALA A 143 -23.15 -9.39 7.80
C ALA A 143 -22.85 -8.77 6.42
N ALA A 144 -23.86 -8.81 5.55
CA ALA A 144 -23.84 -8.22 4.22
C ALA A 144 -23.83 -6.68 4.29
N PHE A 145 -23.16 -6.04 3.32
CA PHE A 145 -23.45 -4.68 2.89
C PHE A 145 -23.58 -4.67 1.36
N PHE A 146 -24.40 -3.76 0.83
CA PHE A 146 -24.79 -3.74 -0.57
C PHE A 146 -23.83 -2.93 -1.45
N ARG A 147 -23.96 -3.14 -2.75
CA ARG A 147 -23.16 -2.66 -3.89
C ARG A 147 -22.91 -1.14 -3.97
N ASP A 148 -23.61 -0.34 -3.17
CA ASP A 148 -23.51 1.12 -3.16
C ASP A 148 -22.55 1.67 -2.09
N GLU A 149 -21.85 0.80 -1.35
CA GLU A 149 -20.91 1.16 -0.27
C GLU A 149 -19.47 0.72 -0.58
N PRO A 150 -18.67 1.52 -1.30
CA PRO A 150 -17.23 1.26 -1.47
C PRO A 150 -16.50 1.34 -0.12
N PRO A 151 -15.36 0.65 0.07
CA PRO A 151 -14.60 0.72 1.32
C PRO A 151 -14.20 2.17 1.63
N ALA A 152 -14.42 2.59 2.87
CA ALA A 152 -14.19 3.96 3.32
C ALA A 152 -12.72 4.44 3.23
N LYS A 153 -11.77 3.54 2.94
CA LYS A 153 -10.34 3.84 2.78
C LYS A 153 -9.75 3.06 1.61
N ILE A 154 -9.10 3.79 0.71
CA ILE A 154 -8.25 3.27 -0.35
C ILE A 154 -6.95 2.74 0.28
N GLY A 155 -6.50 1.56 -0.18
CA GLY A 155 -5.40 0.80 0.41
C GLY A 155 -3.99 1.32 0.15
N THR A 156 -3.83 2.42 -0.61
CA THR A 156 -2.52 3.00 -0.93
C THR A 156 -1.77 3.36 0.36
N PRO A 157 -0.53 2.87 0.57
CA PRO A 157 0.32 3.25 1.68
C PRO A 157 0.41 4.77 1.79
N PHE A 158 0.36 5.31 3.01
CA PHE A 158 0.25 6.77 3.21
C PHE A 158 1.36 7.56 2.52
N ALA A 159 2.60 7.04 2.55
CA ALA A 159 3.78 7.62 1.90
C ALA A 159 3.66 7.75 0.37
N LEU A 160 2.79 6.97 -0.29
CA LEU A 160 2.63 6.93 -1.75
C LEU A 160 1.40 7.70 -2.23
N ARG A 161 0.66 8.36 -1.34
CA ARG A 161 -0.62 8.99 -1.69
C ARG A 161 -0.41 10.33 -2.40
N ALA A 162 -1.19 10.51 -3.46
CA ALA A 162 -1.35 11.77 -4.17
C ALA A 162 -2.10 12.81 -3.29
N PRO A 163 -1.89 14.13 -3.51
CA PRO A 163 -2.51 15.18 -2.71
C PRO A 163 -4.04 15.14 -2.73
N GLU A 164 -4.65 14.82 -3.87
CA GLU A 164 -6.10 14.68 -4.01
C GLU A 164 -6.66 13.51 -3.18
N LEU A 165 -5.89 12.43 -3.02
CA LEU A 165 -6.27 11.30 -2.18
C LEU A 165 -6.15 11.64 -0.69
N ILE A 166 -5.13 12.40 -0.31
CA ILE A 166 -4.90 12.87 1.07
C ILE A 166 -5.97 13.86 1.51
N LEU A 167 -6.39 14.73 0.60
CA LEU A 167 -7.41 15.76 0.82
C LEU A 167 -8.84 15.28 0.55
N ASN A 168 -9.05 13.96 0.43
CA ASN A 168 -10.35 13.33 0.17
C ASN A 168 -11.11 13.97 -1.00
N GLN A 169 -10.40 14.38 -2.05
CA GLN A 169 -10.97 14.86 -3.30
C GLN A 169 -11.36 13.68 -4.20
N LYS A 170 -11.99 13.98 -5.33
CA LYS A 170 -12.26 12.98 -6.36
C LYS A 170 -10.95 12.45 -6.91
N VAL A 171 -10.81 11.13 -6.93
CA VAL A 171 -9.65 10.42 -7.46
C VAL A 171 -9.97 9.74 -8.79
N ASP A 172 -8.93 9.54 -9.60
CA ASP A 172 -8.94 8.78 -10.85
C ASP A 172 -7.63 7.96 -10.96
N GLU A 173 -7.35 7.38 -12.12
CA GLU A 173 -6.15 6.55 -12.36
C GLU A 173 -4.83 7.32 -12.19
N LYS A 174 -4.85 8.66 -12.17
CA LYS A 174 -3.64 9.49 -12.04
C LYS A 174 -3.02 9.41 -10.64
N ILE A 175 -3.73 8.88 -9.65
CA ILE A 175 -3.14 8.57 -8.34
C ILE A 175 -2.07 7.48 -8.45
N ASP A 176 -2.23 6.54 -9.40
CA ASP A 176 -1.26 5.46 -9.61
C ASP A 176 0.00 5.98 -10.29
N ILE A 177 -0.14 6.96 -11.20
CA ILE A 177 1.00 7.68 -11.80
C ILE A 177 1.81 8.41 -10.73
N TRP A 178 1.15 9.02 -9.75
CA TRP A 178 1.82 9.65 -8.61
C TRP A 178 2.55 8.61 -7.74
N SER A 179 1.87 7.53 -7.38
CA SER A 179 2.47 6.45 -6.59
C SER A 179 3.66 5.81 -7.31
N PHE A 180 3.60 5.67 -8.64
CA PHE A 180 4.70 5.23 -9.47
C PHE A 180 5.92 6.15 -9.34
N GLY A 181 5.75 7.46 -9.41
CA GLY A 181 6.83 8.44 -9.20
C GLY A 181 7.53 8.30 -7.85
N CYS A 182 6.73 8.11 -6.79
CA CYS A 182 7.25 7.86 -5.45
C CYS A 182 8.04 6.54 -5.38
N LEU A 183 7.55 5.48 -6.04
CA LEU A 183 8.20 4.17 -6.08
C LEU A 183 9.50 4.17 -6.90
N VAL A 184 9.57 4.92 -8.01
CA VAL A 184 10.83 5.07 -8.77
C VAL A 184 11.92 5.65 -7.87
N TYR A 185 11.61 6.71 -7.12
CA TYR A 185 12.53 7.26 -6.12
C TYR A 185 12.91 6.21 -5.06
N GLU A 186 11.94 5.52 -4.49
CA GLU A 186 12.15 4.57 -3.39
C GLU A 186 12.97 3.36 -3.81
N LEU A 187 12.74 2.82 -5.01
CA LEU A 187 13.49 1.68 -5.53
C LEU A 187 14.96 2.01 -5.80
N ILE A 188 15.25 3.24 -6.25
CA ILE A 188 16.62 3.68 -6.56
C ILE A 188 17.39 4.02 -5.28
N THR A 189 16.74 4.73 -4.35
CA THR A 189 17.41 5.28 -3.16
C THR A 189 17.26 4.39 -1.93
N ASN A 190 16.36 3.40 -1.96
CA ASN A 190 15.94 2.60 -0.81
C ASN A 190 15.41 3.45 0.36
N THR A 191 14.89 4.66 0.06
CA THR A 191 14.30 5.60 1.02
C THR A 191 12.94 6.09 0.53
N GLN A 192 12.00 6.35 1.45
CA GLN A 192 10.71 6.92 1.08
C GLN A 192 10.86 8.40 0.71
N LEU A 193 10.28 8.81 -0.41
CA LEU A 193 10.28 10.22 -0.83
C LEU A 193 9.49 11.10 0.15
N PHE A 194 8.31 10.63 0.57
CA PHE A 194 7.44 11.30 1.53
C PHE A 194 7.23 10.38 2.74
N PRO A 195 8.10 10.43 3.75
CA PRO A 195 8.00 9.53 4.89
C PRO A 195 6.74 9.82 5.71
N ALA A 196 5.98 8.76 6.00
CA ALA A 196 4.77 8.84 6.80
C ALA A 196 5.14 8.97 8.30
N CYS A 197 5.28 10.20 8.78
CA CYS A 197 5.51 10.49 10.21
C CYS A 197 4.19 10.60 10.97
N GLY A 198 3.64 9.46 11.40
CA GLY A 198 2.33 9.40 12.06
C GLY A 198 2.25 8.43 13.23
N GLU A 199 2.07 8.93 14.44
CA GLU A 199 1.73 8.10 15.61
C GLU A 199 0.21 7.79 15.65
N GLY A 200 -0.37 7.40 14.51
CA GLY A 200 -1.79 7.03 14.40
C GLY A 200 -2.77 8.21 14.57
N GLN A 201 -2.31 9.44 14.34
CA GLN A 201 -3.15 10.64 14.33
C GLN A 201 -3.30 11.16 12.90
N GLU A 202 -4.38 10.77 12.23
CA GLU A 202 -4.62 11.07 10.80
C GLU A 202 -4.45 12.54 10.44
N MET A 203 -4.93 13.46 11.27
CA MET A 203 -4.82 14.89 10.97
C MET A 203 -3.36 15.35 10.92
N LYS A 204 -2.52 14.87 11.85
CA LYS A 204 -1.10 15.24 11.91
C LYS A 204 -0.32 14.63 10.74
N GLU A 205 -0.67 13.41 10.35
CA GLU A 205 -0.13 12.72 9.18
C GLU A 205 -0.40 13.52 7.90
N VAL A 206 -1.63 14.01 7.71
CA VAL A 206 -2.01 14.84 6.56
C VAL A 206 -1.16 16.11 6.48
N ASP A 207 -0.97 16.82 7.59
CA ASP A 207 -0.13 18.02 7.57
C ASP A 207 1.31 17.67 7.26
N ASP A 208 1.92 16.74 8.00
CA ASP A 208 3.33 16.39 7.82
C ASP A 208 3.60 15.94 6.36
N HIS A 209 2.65 15.27 5.71
CA HIS A 209 2.74 14.90 4.29
C HIS A 209 2.64 16.10 3.35
N LEU A 210 1.64 16.97 3.51
CA LEU A 210 1.49 18.18 2.68
C LEU A 210 2.69 19.12 2.80
N LEU A 211 3.32 19.14 3.97
CA LEU A 211 4.57 19.85 4.20
C LEU A 211 5.73 19.24 3.41
N ALA A 212 5.87 17.91 3.46
CA ALA A 212 6.88 17.23 2.67
C ALA A 212 6.66 17.47 1.16
N LEU A 213 5.41 17.49 0.69
CA LEU A 213 5.09 17.85 -0.70
C LEU A 213 5.60 19.25 -1.03
N ASN A 214 5.22 20.25 -0.23
CA ASN A 214 5.63 21.64 -0.44
C ASN A 214 7.16 21.79 -0.49
N ASP A 215 7.84 21.15 0.46
CA ASP A 215 9.26 21.39 0.64
C ASP A 215 10.12 20.67 -0.42
N ILE A 216 9.68 19.49 -0.88
CA ILE A 216 10.38 18.67 -1.89
C ILE A 216 10.03 19.10 -3.31
N LEU A 217 8.74 19.28 -3.59
CA LEU A 217 8.24 19.58 -4.94
C LEU A 217 8.10 21.08 -5.19
N GLY A 218 8.17 21.92 -4.16
CA GLY A 218 7.92 23.35 -4.25
C GLY A 218 6.47 23.72 -3.93
N ASP A 219 6.19 25.02 -3.98
CA ASP A 219 4.98 25.65 -3.46
C ASP A 219 3.69 24.91 -3.82
N LEU A 220 2.88 24.64 -2.79
CA LEU A 220 1.55 24.09 -3.00
C LEU A 220 0.64 25.08 -3.79
N PRO A 221 -0.09 24.61 -4.81
CA PRO A 221 -1.08 25.40 -5.52
C PRO A 221 -2.16 25.96 -4.58
N SER A 222 -2.74 27.10 -4.96
CA SER A 222 -3.84 27.74 -4.21
C SER A 222 -5.02 26.82 -3.97
N SER A 223 -5.32 25.94 -4.95
CA SER A 223 -6.39 24.95 -4.86
C SER A 223 -6.17 23.97 -3.71
N ILE A 224 -4.94 23.48 -3.55
CA ILE A 224 -4.56 22.56 -2.47
C ILE A 224 -4.55 23.30 -1.13
N MET A 225 -3.96 24.50 -1.10
CA MET A 225 -3.89 25.33 0.12
C MET A 225 -5.27 25.68 0.68
N ALA A 226 -6.25 25.95 -0.19
CA ALA A 226 -7.63 26.26 0.21
C ALA A 226 -8.38 25.02 0.76
N LEU A 227 -8.04 23.83 0.29
CA LEU A 227 -8.63 22.57 0.76
C LEU A 227 -8.01 22.07 2.06
N TRP A 228 -6.83 22.57 2.44
CA TRP A 228 -6.12 22.16 3.64
C TRP A 228 -6.52 23.04 4.84
N PRO A 229 -7.35 22.55 5.78
CA PRO A 229 -7.96 23.42 6.80
C PRO A 229 -6.97 24.03 7.79
N ARG A 230 -5.80 23.42 7.96
CA ARG A 230 -4.76 23.87 8.90
C ARG A 230 -3.60 24.59 8.22
N SER A 231 -3.70 24.89 6.92
CA SER A 231 -2.62 25.55 6.17
C SER A 231 -2.14 26.85 6.84
N GLY A 232 -3.05 27.65 7.41
CA GLY A 232 -2.72 28.88 8.15
C GLY A 232 -1.92 28.70 9.44
N SER A 233 -1.80 27.48 9.98
CA SER A 233 -0.90 27.18 11.11
C SER A 233 0.55 26.99 10.66
N TRP A 234 0.76 26.80 9.34
CA TRP A 234 2.01 26.35 8.74
C TRP A 234 2.54 27.32 7.68
N PHE A 235 1.69 28.20 7.18
CA PHE A 235 2.01 29.20 6.18
C PHE A 235 1.36 30.52 6.58
N GLY A 236 2.13 31.60 6.46
CA GLY A 236 1.61 32.95 6.69
C GLY A 236 0.83 33.49 5.48
N PRO A 237 0.33 34.73 5.58
CA PRO A 237 -0.49 35.35 4.54
C PRO A 237 0.19 35.45 3.17
N ASP A 238 1.52 35.55 3.14
CA ASP A 238 2.33 35.67 1.93
C ASP A 238 2.91 34.31 1.47
N ARG A 239 2.39 33.20 2.02
CA ARG A 239 2.86 31.81 1.81
C ARG A 239 4.27 31.53 2.32
N GLU A 240 4.77 32.37 3.20
CA GLU A 240 6.01 32.11 3.91
C GLU A 240 5.83 30.91 4.84
N ARG A 241 6.78 29.98 4.78
CA ARG A 241 6.80 28.77 5.59
C ARG A 241 6.98 29.12 7.06
N LEU A 242 5.99 28.80 7.89
CA LEU A 242 6.08 28.91 9.35
C LEU A 242 6.67 27.60 9.91
N ASN A 243 7.57 27.72 10.90
CA ASN A 243 8.07 26.58 11.66
C ASN A 243 7.61 26.65 13.12
N PRO A 244 6.33 26.33 13.42
CA PRO A 244 5.80 26.37 14.78
C PRO A 244 6.43 25.31 15.71
N ARG A 245 7.28 24.42 15.18
CA ARG A 245 7.98 23.36 15.92
C ARG A 245 9.49 23.67 16.10
N ALA A 246 9.96 24.86 15.73
CA ALA A 246 11.39 25.21 15.80
C ALA A 246 12.00 25.08 17.20
N ASP A 247 11.20 25.30 18.25
CA ASP A 247 11.64 25.29 19.64
C ASP A 247 11.52 23.92 20.33
N LEU A 248 11.08 22.87 19.60
CA LEU A 248 10.97 21.52 20.18
C LEU A 248 12.35 20.84 20.26
N PRO A 249 12.65 20.11 21.36
CA PRO A 249 13.91 19.37 21.49
C PRO A 249 14.10 18.36 20.36
N THR A 250 15.29 18.34 19.77
CA THR A 250 15.67 17.46 18.64
C THR A 250 15.99 16.02 19.06
N ASP A 251 16.00 15.71 20.35
CA ASP A 251 16.55 14.46 20.91
C ASP A 251 15.69 13.20 20.67
N ASN A 252 14.54 13.33 20.01
CA ASN A 252 13.80 12.18 19.47
C ASN A 252 13.99 12.15 17.95
N ASP A 253 14.95 11.37 17.49
CA ASP A 253 15.36 11.08 16.09
C ASP A 253 14.23 10.67 15.11
N ARG A 254 12.95 10.73 15.52
CA ARG A 254 11.78 10.50 14.66
C ARG A 254 11.03 11.77 14.27
N PHE A 255 11.25 12.87 14.98
CA PHE A 255 10.71 14.18 14.66
C PHE A 255 11.86 15.16 14.64
N ASN A 256 12.62 15.17 13.55
CA ASN A 256 13.52 16.28 13.31
C ASN A 256 12.73 17.36 12.53
N PRO A 257 12.26 18.44 13.17
CA PRO A 257 11.60 19.56 12.49
C PRO A 257 12.53 20.28 11.48
N LYS A 258 13.81 19.89 11.39
CA LYS A 258 14.75 20.33 10.37
C LYS A 258 14.84 19.43 9.14
N LEU A 259 14.23 18.22 9.15
CA LEU A 259 14.48 17.22 8.09
C LEU A 259 13.94 17.63 6.71
N PHE A 260 13.01 18.58 6.65
CA PHE A 260 12.35 18.95 5.40
C PHE A 260 12.39 20.43 5.07
N ILE A 261 13.10 21.30 5.80
CA ILE A 261 13.04 22.72 5.44
C ILE A 261 13.78 22.95 4.12
N ASN A 262 13.02 23.13 3.04
CA ASN A 262 13.46 23.56 1.71
C ASN A 262 14.50 22.65 1.04
N VAL A 263 14.33 21.32 1.10
CA VAL A 263 15.20 20.39 0.39
C VAL A 263 14.48 19.92 -0.87
N SER A 264 14.88 20.46 -2.03
CA SER A 264 14.24 20.11 -3.30
C SER A 264 14.43 18.64 -3.66
N LEU A 265 13.55 18.10 -4.52
CA LEU A 265 13.65 16.74 -5.05
C LEU A 265 15.05 16.42 -5.61
N GLU A 266 15.62 17.35 -6.37
CA GLU A 266 16.96 17.24 -6.96
C GLU A 266 18.03 17.06 -5.88
N THR A 267 17.90 17.81 -4.78
CA THR A 267 18.83 17.77 -3.65
C THR A 267 18.69 16.48 -2.86
N VAL A 268 17.45 16.09 -2.54
CA VAL A 268 17.16 14.86 -1.79
C VAL A 268 17.60 13.63 -2.60
N PHE A 269 17.32 13.61 -3.91
CA PHE A 269 17.76 12.53 -4.79
C PHE A 269 19.28 12.48 -4.88
N GLY A 270 19.96 13.61 -5.10
CA GLY A 270 21.43 13.66 -5.15
C GLY A 270 22.11 13.20 -3.85
N GLN A 271 21.48 13.38 -2.69
CA GLN A 271 21.98 12.92 -1.40
C GLN A 271 21.81 11.42 -1.17
N ASN A 272 20.78 10.81 -1.76
CA ASN A 272 20.39 9.41 -1.50
C ASN A 272 20.61 8.47 -2.69
N LYS A 273 20.96 8.98 -3.88
CA LYS A 273 21.23 8.15 -5.05
C LYS A 273 22.48 7.27 -4.85
N PRO A 274 22.49 6.05 -5.41
CA PRO A 274 23.70 5.24 -5.54
C PRO A 274 24.86 5.99 -6.21
N HIS A 275 26.10 5.66 -5.84
CA HIS A 275 27.31 6.33 -6.35
C HIS A 275 27.60 6.06 -7.84
N ASP A 276 27.03 5.01 -8.40
CA ASP A 276 27.16 4.61 -9.80
C ASP A 276 26.20 5.35 -10.75
N ILE A 277 25.18 6.03 -10.23
CA ILE A 277 24.33 6.94 -11.01
C ILE A 277 25.05 8.28 -11.17
N ASP A 278 25.40 8.63 -12.39
CA ASP A 278 26.05 9.90 -12.70
C ASP A 278 25.05 11.09 -12.70
N ASP A 279 25.54 12.29 -13.00
CA ASP A 279 24.69 13.50 -12.97
C ASP A 279 23.76 13.59 -14.19
N ALA A 280 24.13 13.00 -15.33
CA ALA A 280 23.29 13.00 -16.53
C ALA A 280 22.12 12.04 -16.35
N GLU A 281 22.38 10.83 -15.86
CA GLU A 281 21.35 9.85 -15.53
C GLU A 281 20.45 10.36 -14.40
N SER A 282 21.05 10.97 -13.36
CA SER A 282 20.29 11.61 -12.28
C SER A 282 19.34 12.68 -12.80
N ALA A 283 19.74 13.49 -13.78
CA ALA A 283 18.87 14.52 -14.36
C ALA A 283 17.67 13.91 -15.10
N VAL A 284 17.89 12.81 -15.84
CA VAL A 284 16.82 12.07 -16.54
C VAL A 284 15.83 11.47 -15.55
N ILE A 285 16.32 10.79 -14.50
CA ILE A 285 15.48 10.17 -13.46
C ILE A 285 14.67 11.23 -12.71
N VAL A 286 15.30 12.33 -12.29
CA VAL A 286 14.60 13.38 -11.55
C VAL A 286 13.55 14.07 -12.44
N ALA A 287 13.81 14.27 -13.73
CA ALA A 287 12.82 14.81 -14.67
C ALA A 287 11.59 13.90 -14.80
N LEU A 288 11.80 12.59 -14.90
CA LEU A 288 10.73 11.58 -14.89
C LEU A 288 9.89 11.67 -13.60
N ILE A 289 10.54 11.65 -12.44
CA ILE A 289 9.86 11.76 -11.15
C ILE A 289 9.09 13.09 -11.06
N ARG A 290 9.67 14.22 -11.49
CA ARG A 290 8.97 15.51 -11.53
C ARG A 290 7.69 15.48 -12.35
N ARG A 291 7.71 14.83 -13.53
CA ARG A 291 6.53 14.73 -14.40
C ARG A 291 5.40 13.93 -13.76
N THR A 292 5.75 12.84 -13.09
CA THR A 292 4.76 11.97 -12.41
C THR A 292 4.16 12.63 -11.17
N LEU A 293 4.94 13.46 -10.47
CA LEU A 293 4.53 14.15 -9.23
C LEU A 293 3.95 15.56 -9.47
N ASN A 294 3.27 15.78 -10.59
CA ASN A 294 2.57 17.05 -10.83
C ASN A 294 1.37 17.18 -9.88
N TYR A 295 1.21 18.34 -9.24
CA TYR A 295 0.07 18.58 -8.35
C TYR A 295 -1.29 18.53 -9.06
N ASP A 296 -1.34 18.90 -10.34
CA ASP A 296 -2.54 18.76 -11.16
C ASP A 296 -2.57 17.36 -11.79
N PRO A 297 -3.53 16.48 -11.44
CA PRO A 297 -3.65 15.14 -12.00
C PRO A 297 -3.73 15.13 -13.53
N TRP A 298 -4.35 16.15 -14.14
CA TRP A 298 -4.53 16.23 -15.60
C TRP A 298 -3.24 16.53 -16.34
N LEU A 299 -2.25 17.13 -15.66
CA LEU A 299 -0.93 17.42 -16.23
C LEU A 299 0.05 16.27 -16.03
N ARG A 300 -0.31 15.25 -15.24
CA ARG A 300 0.49 14.02 -15.14
C ARG A 300 0.38 13.24 -16.45
N PRO A 301 1.46 12.60 -16.91
CA PRO A 301 1.39 11.75 -18.10
C PRO A 301 0.49 10.54 -17.88
N THR A 302 0.07 9.91 -18.96
CA THR A 302 -0.49 8.55 -18.95
C THR A 302 0.63 7.52 -18.82
N ALA A 303 0.29 6.28 -18.46
CA ALA A 303 1.27 5.20 -18.40
C ALA A 303 1.91 4.92 -19.78
N GLU A 304 1.15 5.07 -20.86
CA GLU A 304 1.65 4.93 -22.24
C GLU A 304 2.68 6.03 -22.57
N GLU A 305 2.38 7.29 -22.26
CA GLU A 305 3.32 8.40 -22.46
C GLU A 305 4.60 8.27 -21.62
N LEU A 306 4.52 7.63 -20.44
CA LEU A 306 5.69 7.37 -19.61
C LEU A 306 6.64 6.35 -20.23
N LEU A 307 6.14 5.39 -21.01
CA LEU A 307 7.00 4.38 -21.65
C LEU A 307 7.92 4.99 -22.71
N GLU A 308 7.56 6.17 -23.24
CA GLU A 308 8.37 6.92 -24.21
C GLU A 308 9.45 7.81 -23.55
N GLU A 309 9.56 7.79 -22.21
CA GLU A 309 10.55 8.59 -21.50
C GLU A 309 11.98 8.07 -21.75
N PRO A 310 12.98 8.96 -21.86
CA PRO A 310 14.36 8.55 -22.16
C PRO A 310 14.94 7.51 -21.21
N TRP A 311 14.48 7.49 -19.95
CA TRP A 311 14.91 6.53 -18.93
C TRP A 311 14.63 5.07 -19.31
N PHE A 312 13.56 4.79 -20.08
CA PHE A 312 13.21 3.44 -20.51
C PHE A 312 13.89 3.01 -21.81
N HIS A 313 14.66 3.92 -22.44
CA HIS A 313 15.28 3.72 -23.74
C HIS A 313 16.80 3.84 -23.71
N THR A 314 17.41 3.86 -22.52
CA THR A 314 18.87 3.82 -22.37
C THR A 314 19.40 2.46 -22.83
N GLU A 315 20.17 2.45 -23.92
CA GLU A 315 20.96 1.31 -24.42
C GLU A 315 22.17 0.99 -23.52
#